data_AF-A0A1U9KQ68-F1
#
_entry.id   AF-A0A1U9KQ68-F1
#
_cell.length_a   1.000
_cell.length_b   1.000
_cell.length_c   1.000
_cell.angle_alpha   90.00
_cell.angle_beta   90.00
_cell.angle_gamma   90.00
#
_symmetry.space_group_name_H-M   'P 1'
#
loop_
_entity.id
_entity.type
_entity.pdbx_description
1 polymer ?
#
loop_
_entity_poly.entity_id
_entity_poly.type
_entity_poly.pdbx_seq_one_letter_code
_entity_poly.pdbx_strand_id
1 'polypeptide(L)'
;MSDDVEALRQFLTAAQAELASMREAHEAAMTRLQAENDQVLIASALRAEAMRLGAHNPDDVVRLMDRGDVVRGEDGQVTGASAALERVRRERGYLFAAQVVPGTASGSTIGAVAPRPGEAAPFDARKATDADYAARKWQLLAGK
;
A
#
# COMPACT_ATOMS: atom_id res chain seq x y z
N MET A 1 38.40 -50.74 28.19
CA MET A 1 37.17 -51.31 27.60
C MET A 1 35.89 -50.85 28.32
N SER A 2 35.74 -50.97 29.64
CA SER A 2 34.53 -50.43 30.32
C SER A 2 34.51 -48.89 30.35
N ASP A 3 35.65 -48.26 30.66
CA ASP A 3 35.75 -46.79 30.76
C ASP A 3 35.55 -46.10 29.40
N ASP A 4 36.00 -46.72 28.30
CA ASP A 4 35.83 -46.19 26.94
C ASP A 4 34.35 -46.19 26.52
N VAL A 5 33.58 -47.19 26.96
CA VAL A 5 32.14 -47.29 26.70
C VAL A 5 31.38 -46.25 27.53
N GLU A 6 31.79 -46.01 28.76
CA GLU A 6 31.21 -44.97 29.63
C GLU A 6 31.48 -43.57 29.06
N ALA A 7 32.71 -43.30 28.60
CA ALA A 7 33.09 -42.04 27.95
C ALA A 7 32.32 -41.82 26.65
N LEU A 8 32.14 -42.86 25.82
CA LEU A 8 31.34 -42.78 24.60
C LEU A 8 29.86 -42.49 24.91
N ARG A 9 29.30 -43.09 25.96
CA ARG A 9 27.93 -42.81 26.40
C ARG A 9 27.78 -41.36 26.86
N GLN A 10 28.70 -40.86 27.67
CA GLN A 10 28.69 -39.45 28.10
C GLN A 10 28.77 -38.49 26.91
N PHE A 11 29.68 -38.76 25.97
CA PHE A 11 29.79 -37.97 24.74
C PHE A 11 28.49 -37.97 23.91
N LEU A 12 27.88 -39.15 23.72
CA LEU A 12 26.60 -39.27 23.01
C LEU A 12 25.47 -38.53 23.73
N THR A 13 25.40 -38.58 25.06
CA THR A 13 24.38 -37.84 25.82
C THR A 13 24.58 -36.33 25.72
N ALA A 14 25.82 -35.85 25.76
CA ALA A 14 26.14 -34.43 25.59
C ALA A 14 25.79 -33.96 24.17
N ALA A 15 26.16 -34.73 23.14
CA ALA A 15 25.81 -34.42 21.76
C ALA A 15 24.30 -34.43 21.50
N GLN A 16 23.56 -35.36 22.13
CA GLN A 16 22.10 -35.40 22.05
C GLN A 16 21.45 -34.19 22.74
N ALA A 17 21.96 -33.78 23.90
CA ALA A 17 21.47 -32.60 24.60
C ALA A 17 21.73 -31.31 23.80
N GLU A 18 22.90 -31.19 23.17
CA GLU A 18 23.24 -30.07 22.30
C GLU A 18 22.30 -30.02 21.09
N LEU A 19 22.10 -31.14 20.39
CA LEU A 19 21.16 -31.23 19.27
C LEU A 19 19.72 -30.91 19.67
N ALA A 20 19.27 -31.36 20.85
CA ALA A 20 17.94 -31.02 21.36
C ALA A 20 17.82 -29.51 21.60
N SER A 21 18.80 -28.90 22.26
CA SER A 21 18.80 -27.45 22.51
C SER A 21 18.82 -26.63 21.22
N MET A 22 19.58 -27.07 20.21
CA MET A 22 19.64 -26.40 18.91
C MET A 22 18.30 -26.51 18.16
N ARG A 23 17.62 -27.65 18.24
CA ARG A 23 16.29 -27.86 17.65
C ARG A 23 15.25 -26.97 18.30
N GLU A 24 15.19 -26.93 19.63
CA GLU A 24 14.25 -26.08 20.37
C GLU A 24 14.48 -24.59 20.05
N ALA A 25 15.74 -24.14 20.02
CA ALA A 25 16.08 -22.78 19.66
C ALA A 25 15.68 -22.45 18.22
N HIS A 26 15.88 -23.38 17.29
CA HIS A 26 15.48 -23.23 15.89
C HIS A 26 13.96 -23.19 15.73
N GLU A 27 13.21 -24.08 16.40
CA GLU A 27 11.74 -24.09 16.38
C GLU A 27 11.17 -22.80 16.98
N ALA A 28 11.73 -22.32 18.10
CA ALA A 28 11.36 -21.04 18.69
C ALA A 28 11.67 -19.85 17.77
N ALA A 29 12.78 -19.90 17.03
CA ALA A 29 13.11 -18.86 16.04
C ALA A 29 12.14 -18.91 14.84
N MET A 30 11.84 -20.10 14.33
CA MET A 30 10.94 -20.29 13.18
C MET A 30 9.51 -19.84 13.49
N THR A 31 8.98 -20.17 14.66
CA THR A 31 7.64 -19.73 15.09
C THR A 31 7.54 -18.21 15.22
N ARG A 32 8.59 -17.55 15.73
CA ARG A 32 8.67 -16.08 15.77
C ARG A 32 8.70 -15.47 14.37
N LEU A 33 9.56 -16.00 13.50
CA LEU A 33 9.67 -15.52 12.12
C LEU A 33 8.36 -15.70 11.34
N GLN A 34 7.66 -16.81 11.54
CA GLN A 34 6.34 -17.05 10.93
C GLN A 34 5.32 -16.00 11.41
N ALA A 35 5.24 -15.76 12.72
CA ALA A 35 4.32 -14.77 13.28
C ALA A 35 4.62 -13.35 12.78
N GLU A 36 5.89 -12.96 12.68
CA GLU A 36 6.30 -11.66 12.12
C GLU A 36 5.94 -11.57 10.62
N ASN A 37 6.20 -12.63 9.86
CA ASN A 37 5.87 -12.67 8.44
C ASN A 37 4.36 -12.55 8.20
N ASP A 38 3.55 -13.26 8.99
CA ASP A 38 2.10 -13.20 8.93
C ASP A 38 1.58 -11.79 9.17
N GLN A 39 2.11 -11.10 10.18
CA GLN A 39 1.74 -9.70 10.46
C GLN A 39 2.09 -8.76 9.30
N VAL A 40 3.28 -8.93 8.72
CA VAL A 40 3.73 -8.13 7.58
C VAL A 40 2.85 -8.38 6.34
N LEU A 41 2.51 -9.63 6.06
CA LEU A 41 1.64 -9.99 4.94
C LEU A 41 0.21 -9.47 5.12
N ILE A 42 -0.35 -9.57 6.32
CA ILE A 42 -1.67 -9.00 6.62
C ILE A 42 -1.64 -7.49 6.44
N ALA A 43 -0.63 -6.81 6.99
CA ALA A 43 -0.50 -5.37 6.87
C ALA A 43 -0.31 -4.93 5.41
N SER A 44 0.46 -5.66 4.60
CA SER A 44 0.67 -5.33 3.19
C SER A 44 -0.61 -5.52 2.36
N ALA A 45 -1.34 -6.61 2.57
CA ALA A 45 -2.63 -6.86 1.92
C ALA A 45 -3.65 -5.76 2.26
N LEU A 46 -3.72 -5.37 3.53
CA LEU A 46 -4.61 -4.30 3.98
C LEU A 46 -4.25 -2.94 3.38
N ARG A 47 -2.96 -2.60 3.28
CA ARG A 47 -2.51 -1.38 2.60
C ARG A 47 -2.90 -1.39 1.13
N ALA A 48 -2.68 -2.50 0.43
CA ALA A 48 -3.03 -2.61 -0.98
C ALA A 48 -4.52 -2.39 -1.21
N GLU A 49 -5.36 -2.99 -0.36
CA GLU A 49 -6.82 -2.82 -0.44
C GLU A 49 -7.26 -1.39 -0.04
N ALA A 50 -6.64 -0.79 0.97
CA ALA A 50 -6.89 0.60 1.36
C ALA A 50 -6.52 1.58 0.23
N MET A 51 -5.39 1.38 -0.45
CA MET A 51 -4.99 2.15 -1.63
C MET A 51 -6.02 2.00 -2.75
N ARG A 52 -6.50 0.78 -3.01
CA ARG A 52 -7.54 0.51 -4.01
C ARG A 52 -8.84 1.26 -3.72
N LEU A 53 -9.19 1.41 -2.44
CA LEU A 53 -10.37 2.15 -1.98
C LEU A 53 -10.18 3.67 -1.93
N GLY A 54 -8.99 4.17 -2.27
CA GLY A 54 -8.67 5.60 -2.31
C GLY A 54 -8.29 6.18 -0.94
N ALA A 55 -7.70 5.39 -0.04
CA ALA A 55 -7.20 5.92 1.22
C ALA A 55 -6.20 7.07 1.01
N HIS A 56 -6.36 8.17 1.75
CA HIS A 56 -5.41 9.29 1.74
C HIS A 56 -4.06 8.88 2.31
N ASN A 57 -4.08 8.15 3.43
CA ASN A 57 -2.91 7.54 4.03
C ASN A 57 -3.21 6.07 4.39
N PRO A 58 -2.73 5.10 3.59
CA PRO A 58 -2.94 3.68 3.85
C PRO A 58 -2.40 3.20 5.19
N ASP A 59 -1.29 3.77 5.68
CA ASP A 59 -0.71 3.38 6.97
C ASP A 59 -1.61 3.79 8.15
N ASP A 60 -2.21 4.97 8.08
CA ASP A 60 -3.14 5.45 9.11
C ASP A 60 -4.42 4.60 9.13
N VAL A 61 -4.91 4.19 7.97
CA VAL A 61 -6.06 3.27 7.87
C VAL A 61 -5.74 1.95 8.56
N VAL A 62 -4.58 1.36 8.28
CA VAL A 62 -4.17 0.09 8.89
C VAL A 62 -3.92 0.23 10.40
N ARG A 63 -3.51 1.41 10.88
CA ARG A 63 -3.30 1.69 12.31
C ARG A 63 -4.60 1.92 13.07
N LEU A 64 -5.60 2.52 12.43
CA LEU A 64 -6.87 2.90 13.05
C LEU A 64 -7.99 1.86 12.86
N MET A 65 -7.80 0.89 11.97
CA MET A 65 -8.72 -0.20 11.74
C MET A 65 -8.62 -1.26 12.84
N ASP A 66 -9.78 -1.81 13.23
CA ASP A 66 -9.84 -3.03 14.05
C ASP A 66 -9.42 -4.25 13.22
N ARG A 67 -8.38 -4.95 13.69
CA ARG A 67 -7.77 -6.10 13.03
C ARG A 67 -8.32 -7.43 13.50
N GLY A 68 -9.22 -7.45 14.49
CA GLY A 68 -9.72 -8.69 15.10
C GLY A 68 -10.37 -9.66 14.12
N ASP A 69 -10.99 -9.15 13.06
CA ASP A 69 -11.69 -9.96 12.04
C ASP A 69 -10.81 -10.35 10.84
N VAL A 70 -9.56 -9.88 10.77
CA VAL A 70 -8.69 -10.08 9.61
C VAL A 70 -7.77 -11.26 9.86
N VAL A 71 -8.03 -12.35 9.15
CA VAL A 71 -7.29 -13.61 9.31
C VAL A 71 -6.62 -13.99 7.99
N ARG A 72 -5.35 -14.39 8.08
CA ARG A 72 -4.62 -15.03 6.98
C ARG A 72 -5.02 -16.50 6.92
N GLY A 73 -5.59 -16.92 5.80
CA GLY A 73 -5.83 -18.34 5.52
C GLY A 73 -4.53 -19.07 5.20
N GLU A 74 -4.57 -20.41 5.26
CA GLU A 74 -3.42 -21.28 4.99
C GLU A 74 -2.83 -21.07 3.57
N ASP A 75 -3.67 -20.65 2.61
CA ASP A 75 -3.31 -20.35 1.23
C ASP A 75 -2.55 -19.01 1.07
N GLY A 76 -2.33 -18.29 2.18
CA GLY A 76 -1.74 -16.96 2.19
C GLY A 76 -2.68 -15.83 1.78
N GLN A 77 -3.96 -16.15 1.50
CA GLN A 77 -4.99 -15.16 1.24
C GLN A 77 -5.50 -14.53 2.54
N VAL A 78 -5.64 -13.21 2.54
CA VAL A 78 -6.16 -12.47 3.70
C VAL A 78 -7.68 -12.34 3.53
N THR A 79 -8.42 -13.01 4.40
CA THR A 79 -9.89 -12.98 4.41
C THR A 79 -10.39 -11.87 5.35
N GLY A 80 -11.59 -11.33 5.10
CA GLY A 80 -12.19 -10.28 5.94
C GLY A 80 -11.64 -8.86 5.73
N ALA A 81 -10.51 -8.69 5.04
CA ALA A 81 -9.89 -7.39 4.76
C ALA A 81 -10.85 -6.37 4.12
N SER A 82 -11.52 -6.73 3.02
CA SER A 82 -12.43 -5.82 2.31
C SER A 82 -13.64 -5.44 3.15
N ALA A 83 -14.20 -6.39 3.91
CA ALA A 83 -15.35 -6.12 4.80
C ALA A 83 -14.96 -5.19 5.95
N ALA A 84 -13.79 -5.41 6.56
CA ALA A 84 -13.25 -4.55 7.61
C ALA A 84 -13.00 -3.13 7.08
N LEU A 85 -12.38 -2.99 5.91
CA LEU A 85 -12.12 -1.69 5.28
C LEU A 85 -13.40 -0.93 4.92
N GLU A 86 -14.44 -1.62 4.45
CA GLU A 86 -15.75 -0.99 4.21
C GLU A 86 -16.42 -0.50 5.51
N ARG A 87 -16.25 -1.18 6.64
CA ARG A 87 -16.71 -0.66 7.95
C ARG A 87 -15.93 0.58 8.35
N VAL A 88 -14.60 0.55 8.26
CA VAL A 88 -13.75 1.73 8.57
C VAL A 88 -14.12 2.90 7.67
N ARG A 89 -14.44 2.64 6.41
CA ARG A 89 -14.90 3.67 5.49
C ARG A 89 -16.20 4.33 5.94
N ARG A 90 -17.15 3.57 6.49
CA ARG A 90 -18.41 4.12 7.01
C ARG A 90 -18.21 4.92 8.30
N GLU A 91 -17.37 4.43 9.21
CA GLU A 91 -17.12 5.07 10.50
C GLU A 91 -16.17 6.26 10.41
N ARG A 92 -15.16 6.16 9.54
CA ARG A 92 -14.02 7.07 9.39
C ARG A 92 -13.81 7.44 7.93
N GLY A 93 -14.88 7.90 7.28
CA GLY A 93 -14.86 8.31 5.87
C GLY A 93 -13.80 9.35 5.54
N TYR A 94 -13.37 10.17 6.52
CA TYR A 94 -12.29 11.16 6.36
C TYR A 94 -10.93 10.57 6.01
N LEU A 95 -10.71 9.26 6.20
CA LEU A 95 -9.47 8.57 5.81
C LEU A 95 -9.43 8.20 4.33
N PHE A 96 -10.57 8.29 3.63
CA PHE A 96 -10.72 7.88 2.25
C PHE A 96 -11.09 9.07 1.37
N ALA A 97 -10.55 9.10 0.17
CA ALA A 97 -10.97 10.04 -0.84
C ALA A 97 -12.47 9.84 -1.13
N ALA A 98 -13.17 10.95 -1.31
CA ALA A 98 -14.54 10.93 -1.80
C ALA A 98 -14.57 10.17 -3.13
N GLN A 99 -15.47 9.18 -3.25
CA GLN A 99 -15.69 8.53 -4.53
C GLN A 99 -16.09 9.59 -5.53
N VAL A 100 -15.41 9.59 -6.68
CA VAL A 100 -15.86 10.35 -7.85
C VAL A 100 -17.14 9.68 -8.30
N VAL A 101 -18.27 10.15 -7.78
CA VAL A 101 -19.59 9.69 -8.22
C VAL A 101 -19.78 10.19 -9.66
N PRO A 102 -19.98 9.31 -10.64
CA PRO A 102 -20.26 9.74 -12.00
C PRO A 102 -21.49 10.64 -12.03
N GLY A 103 -21.49 11.68 -12.86
CA GLY A 103 -22.60 12.63 -12.94
C GLY A 103 -23.95 11.99 -13.27
N THR A 104 -23.94 10.80 -13.88
CA THR A 104 -25.11 9.97 -14.15
C THR A 104 -25.81 9.44 -12.88
N ALA A 105 -25.07 9.22 -11.78
CA ALA A 105 -25.62 8.76 -10.50
C ALA A 105 -25.95 9.92 -9.54
N SER A 106 -25.26 11.06 -9.67
CA SER A 106 -25.46 12.26 -8.83
C SER A 106 -26.60 13.17 -9.34
N GLY A 107 -27.10 12.93 -10.56
CA GLY A 107 -28.06 13.84 -11.21
C GLY A 107 -27.47 15.21 -11.56
N SER A 108 -26.14 15.34 -11.49
CA SER A 108 -25.39 16.57 -11.70
C SER A 108 -24.34 16.35 -12.79
N THR A 109 -24.26 17.25 -13.77
CA THR A 109 -23.26 17.20 -14.84
C THR A 109 -21.88 17.72 -14.40
N ILE A 110 -21.71 18.08 -13.12
CA ILE A 110 -20.44 18.54 -12.58
C ILE A 110 -19.53 17.33 -12.37
N GLY A 111 -18.79 16.97 -13.43
CA GLY A 111 -17.66 16.05 -13.34
C GLY A 111 -16.45 16.69 -12.65
N ALA A 112 -15.37 15.92 -12.52
CA ALA A 112 -14.08 16.43 -12.04
C ALA A 112 -13.71 17.72 -12.79
N VAL A 113 -13.30 18.75 -12.05
CA VAL A 113 -12.89 20.04 -12.62
C VAL A 113 -11.86 19.77 -13.71
N ALA A 114 -12.17 20.16 -14.95
CA ALA A 114 -11.25 20.00 -16.07
C ALA A 114 -9.90 20.63 -15.68
N PRO A 115 -8.76 19.98 -16.00
CA PRO A 115 -7.46 20.59 -15.76
C PRO A 115 -7.46 21.97 -16.39
N ARG A 116 -7.07 23.00 -15.63
CA ARG A 116 -7.03 24.37 -16.14
C ARG A 116 -6.18 24.34 -17.42
N PRO A 117 -6.65 24.91 -18.54
CA PRO A 117 -5.84 25.05 -19.72
C PRO A 117 -4.49 25.64 -19.32
N GLY A 118 -3.40 24.96 -19.67
CA GLY A 118 -2.06 25.48 -19.41
C GLY A 118 -1.96 26.89 -19.98
N GLU A 119 -1.33 27.80 -19.24
CA GLU A 119 -1.12 29.17 -19.72
C GLU A 119 -0.45 29.11 -21.10
N ALA A 120 -1.03 29.82 -22.07
CA ALA A 120 -0.47 29.86 -23.41
C ALA A 120 0.96 30.41 -23.33
N ALA A 121 1.91 29.70 -23.96
CA ALA A 121 3.30 30.13 -23.97
C ALA A 121 3.41 31.58 -24.47
N PRO A 122 4.28 32.41 -23.86
CA PRO A 122 4.46 33.79 -24.28
C PRO A 122 4.90 33.84 -25.76
N PHE A 123 4.23 34.67 -26.55
CA PHE A 123 4.54 34.83 -27.97
C PHE A 123 5.91 35.48 -28.17
N ASP A 124 6.85 34.77 -28.79
CA ASP A 124 8.19 35.27 -29.11
C ASP A 124 8.24 35.81 -30.55
N ALA A 125 8.21 37.14 -30.68
CA ALA A 125 8.25 37.83 -31.97
C ALA A 125 9.53 37.58 -32.78
N ARG A 126 10.62 37.10 -32.17
CA ARG A 126 11.88 36.82 -32.87
C ARG A 126 11.89 35.47 -33.58
N LYS A 127 10.95 34.58 -33.23
CA LYS A 127 10.82 33.23 -33.78
C LYS A 127 9.57 33.06 -34.63
N ALA A 128 8.68 34.04 -34.63
CA ALA A 128 7.48 34.04 -35.45
C ALA A 128 7.82 34.28 -36.92
N THR A 129 7.03 33.68 -37.82
CA THR A 129 7.12 34.00 -39.24
C THR A 129 6.57 35.40 -39.50
N ASP A 130 6.97 36.05 -40.61
CA ASP A 130 6.51 37.39 -40.97
C ASP A 130 4.98 37.47 -41.08
N ALA A 131 4.35 36.39 -41.56
CA ALA A 131 2.89 36.27 -41.68
C ALA A 131 2.21 36.23 -40.30
N ASP A 132 2.73 35.43 -39.36
CA ASP A 132 2.19 35.30 -38.01
C ASP A 132 2.37 36.59 -37.20
N TYR A 133 3.51 37.26 -37.37
CA TYR A 133 3.78 38.56 -36.75
C TYR A 133 2.82 39.64 -37.28
N ALA A 134 2.61 39.70 -38.59
CA ALA A 134 1.69 40.66 -39.20
C ALA A 134 0.25 40.44 -38.71
N ALA A 135 -0.22 39.18 -38.70
CA ALA A 135 -1.55 38.83 -38.20
C ALA A 135 -1.74 39.23 -36.73
N ARG A 136 -0.73 38.99 -35.88
CA ARG A 136 -0.79 39.34 -34.45
C ARG A 136 -0.72 40.85 -34.22
N LYS A 137 0.07 41.56 -35.02
CA LYS A 137 0.14 43.03 -35.03
C LYS A 137 -1.22 43.64 -35.39
N TRP A 138 -1.89 43.13 -36.41
CA TRP A 138 -3.23 43.58 -36.79
C TRP A 138 -4.27 43.30 -35.70
N GLN A 139 -4.22 42.14 -35.05
CA GLN A 139 -5.11 41.82 -33.92
C GLN A 139 -4.89 42.77 -32.73
N LEU A 140 -3.65 43.15 -32.43
CA LEU A 140 -3.35 44.12 -31.36
C LEU A 140 -3.85 45.53 -31.70
N LEU A 141 -3.74 45.94 -32.97
CA LEU A 141 -4.20 47.24 -33.45
C LEU A 141 -5.72 47.34 -33.57
N ALA A 142 -6.40 46.23 -33.86
CA ALA A 142 -7.86 46.16 -33.97
C ALA A 142 -8.56 45.97 -32.61
N GLY A 143 -7.83 45.55 -31.58
CA GLY A 143 -8.36 45.28 -30.23
C GLY A 143 -8.40 46.48 -29.30
N LYS A 144 -8.65 47.69 -29.81
CA LYS A 144 -8.87 48.89 -29.01
C LYS A 144 -10.31 49.38 -29.16
#